data_AF-A0AAU4NC01-F1
#
_entry.id   AF-A0AAU4NC01-F1
#
_cell.length_a   1.000
_cell.length_b   1.000
_cell.length_c   1.000
_cell.angle_alpha   90.00
_cell.angle_beta   90.00
_cell.angle_gamma   90.00
#
_symmetry.space_group_name_H-M   'P 1'
#
loop_
_entity.id
_entity.type
_entity.pdbx_description
1 polymer ?
#
loop_
_entity_poly.entity_id
_entity_poly.type
_entity_poly.pdbx_seq_one_letter_code
_entity_poly.pdbx_strand_id
1 'polypeptide(L)'
;MMGPAHSLSGAAAWLGVGAATAAAGHPMPWPVLVVGALICAGAALAPDLDHKAATISRAFGPISRALCGIVDKLSYAIYKATKKPGDKRRTGGHRTLTHTWLWAVTIGAGTSALAIVGGRWAVLAILFIHLVLAVEGLLWRAARVSSDVLVWLLGATSAWILAGVLDQPGNGADWLFTAPGQEYLWLGLPVVLGALVHDIGDALTISGCPILWPIPVGNKRWYPIGPPKPMRFRAGSWVELKVLMPVFMLLGGVGGAAALNYI
;
A
#
# COMPACT_ATOMS: atom_id res chain seq x y z
N MET A 1 5.66 -12.31 8.34
CA MET A 1 5.19 -10.95 8.06
C MET A 1 3.77 -11.00 7.54
N MET A 2 3.02 -9.94 7.83
CA MET A 2 1.55 -9.95 7.97
C MET A 2 0.90 -9.26 6.79
N GLY A 3 1.40 -9.58 5.59
CA GLY A 3 0.84 -9.07 4.35
C GLY A 3 -0.69 -9.07 4.31
N PRO A 4 -1.41 -10.08 4.85
CA PRO A 4 -2.87 -10.08 4.83
C PRO A 4 -3.53 -8.95 5.60
N ALA A 5 -3.06 -8.65 6.82
CA ALA A 5 -3.69 -7.61 7.64
C ALA A 5 -3.43 -6.21 7.07
N HIS A 6 -2.19 -5.93 6.65
CA HIS A 6 -1.85 -4.65 6.01
C HIS A 6 -2.56 -4.47 4.66
N SER A 7 -2.60 -5.52 3.83
CA SER A 7 -3.29 -5.47 2.54
C SER A 7 -4.79 -5.23 2.71
N LEU A 8 -5.41 -5.91 3.68
CA LEU A 8 -6.82 -5.72 4.01
C LEU A 8 -7.11 -4.33 4.58
N SER A 9 -6.25 -3.81 5.47
CA SER A 9 -6.42 -2.45 6.00
C SER A 9 -6.23 -1.40 4.90
N GLY A 10 -5.34 -1.63 3.93
CA GLY A 10 -5.20 -0.80 2.73
C GLY A 10 -6.49 -0.75 1.90
N ALA A 11 -7.04 -1.91 1.55
CA ALA A 11 -8.33 -1.99 0.84
C ALA A 11 -9.44 -1.24 1.60
N ALA A 12 -9.59 -1.51 2.90
CA ALA A 12 -10.59 -0.88 3.74
C ALA A 12 -10.41 0.65 3.82
N ALA A 13 -9.17 1.13 3.85
CA ALA A 13 -8.89 2.57 3.88
C ALA A 13 -9.36 3.28 2.60
N TRP A 14 -9.11 2.71 1.42
CA TRP A 14 -9.59 3.31 0.17
C TRP A 14 -11.12 3.32 0.10
N LEU A 15 -11.77 2.23 0.50
CA LEU A 15 -13.24 2.18 0.55
C LEU A 15 -13.81 3.19 1.57
N GLY A 16 -13.09 3.44 2.68
CA GLY A 16 -13.42 4.51 3.62
C GLY A 16 -13.30 5.91 3.01
N VAL A 17 -12.28 6.16 2.18
CA VAL A 17 -12.18 7.41 1.40
C VAL A 17 -13.33 7.52 0.40
N GLY A 18 -13.69 6.42 -0.26
CA GLY A 18 -14.89 6.33 -1.11
C GLY A 18 -16.17 6.74 -0.37
N ALA A 19 -16.39 6.17 0.82
CA ALA A 19 -17.55 6.50 1.65
C ALA A 19 -17.55 7.98 2.08
N ALA A 20 -16.39 8.50 2.51
CA ALA A 20 -16.26 9.89 2.93
C ALA A 20 -16.51 10.87 1.78
N THR A 21 -16.01 10.57 0.58
CA THR A 21 -16.22 11.40 -0.62
C THR A 21 -17.67 11.33 -1.11
N ALA A 22 -18.31 10.17 -1.09
CA ALA A 22 -19.75 10.02 -1.36
C ALA A 22 -20.60 10.84 -0.37
N ALA A 23 -20.32 10.74 0.93
CA ALA A 23 -21.00 11.52 1.97
C ALA A 23 -20.80 13.05 1.81
N ALA A 24 -19.68 13.47 1.23
CA ALA A 24 -19.41 14.86 0.89
C ALA A 24 -20.03 15.33 -0.45
N GLY A 25 -20.84 14.48 -1.12
CA GLY A 25 -21.48 14.80 -2.40
C GLY A 25 -20.60 14.60 -3.63
N HIS A 26 -19.46 13.93 -3.48
CA HIS A 26 -18.48 13.65 -4.54
C HIS A 26 -18.22 12.14 -4.70
N PRO A 27 -19.24 11.33 -5.02
CA PRO A 27 -19.07 9.88 -5.15
C PRO A 27 -18.06 9.53 -6.25
N MET A 28 -17.24 8.52 -6.00
CA MET A 28 -16.34 7.97 -7.01
C MET A 28 -17.11 7.02 -7.93
N PRO A 29 -16.77 6.95 -9.23
CA PRO A 29 -17.20 5.86 -10.10
C PRO A 29 -16.85 4.51 -9.48
N TRP A 30 -17.73 3.51 -9.61
CA TRP A 30 -17.50 2.19 -9.04
C TRP A 30 -16.15 1.55 -9.49
N PRO A 31 -15.65 1.74 -10.74
CA PRO A 31 -14.36 1.18 -11.13
C PRO A 31 -13.20 1.84 -10.38
N VAL A 32 -13.29 3.13 -10.06
CA VAL A 32 -12.30 3.85 -9.23
C VAL A 32 -12.27 3.29 -7.82
N LEU A 33 -13.44 2.97 -7.24
CA LEU A 33 -13.51 2.33 -5.92
C LEU A 33 -12.82 0.96 -5.93
N VAL A 34 -13.14 0.11 -6.92
CA VAL A 34 -12.56 -1.24 -7.03
C VAL A 34 -11.06 -1.19 -7.30
N VAL A 35 -10.65 -0.44 -8.31
CA VAL A 35 -9.24 -0.37 -8.72
C VAL A 35 -8.40 0.29 -7.65
N GLY A 36 -8.85 1.40 -7.08
CA GLY A 36 -8.12 2.06 -6.00
C GLY A 36 -8.03 1.19 -4.74
N ALA A 37 -9.06 0.39 -4.41
CA ALA A 37 -8.98 -0.55 -3.28
C ALA A 37 -7.93 -1.64 -3.52
N LEU A 38 -7.87 -2.19 -4.74
CA LEU A 38 -6.89 -3.20 -5.14
C LEU A 38 -5.47 -2.62 -5.17
N ILE A 39 -5.28 -1.40 -5.70
CA ILE A 39 -3.99 -0.71 -5.68
C ILE A 39 -3.55 -0.44 -4.25
N CYS A 40 -4.44 0.09 -3.42
CA CYS A 40 -4.16 0.39 -2.01
C CYS A 40 -3.79 -0.88 -1.22
N ALA A 41 -4.49 -1.99 -1.48
CA ALA A 41 -4.20 -3.30 -0.88
C ALA A 41 -2.81 -3.83 -1.28
N GLY A 42 -2.43 -3.69 -2.55
CA GLY A 42 -1.10 -4.07 -3.01
C GLY A 42 0.00 -3.14 -2.47
N ALA A 43 -0.25 -1.83 -2.47
CA ALA A 43 0.68 -0.80 -2.02
C ALA A 43 0.95 -0.86 -0.51
N ALA A 44 0.00 -1.36 0.28
CA ALA A 44 0.20 -1.65 1.70
C ALA A 44 1.22 -2.77 1.97
N LEU A 45 1.71 -3.46 0.92
CA LEU A 45 2.86 -4.37 1.04
C LEU A 45 4.19 -3.70 0.67
N ALA A 46 4.16 -2.51 0.06
CA ALA A 46 5.35 -1.85 -0.48
C ALA A 46 6.41 -1.47 0.58
N PRO A 47 6.04 -0.98 1.78
CA PRO A 47 7.06 -0.62 2.78
C PRO A 47 7.95 -1.79 3.22
N ASP A 48 7.40 -3.00 3.21
CA ASP A 48 8.10 -4.24 3.57
C ASP A 48 9.05 -4.76 2.47
N LEU A 49 9.21 -4.04 1.35
CA LEU A 49 10.20 -4.31 0.30
C LEU A 49 11.65 -4.05 0.75
N ASP A 50 11.90 -3.93 2.04
CA ASP A 50 13.21 -3.90 2.67
C ASP A 50 13.50 -5.19 3.47
N HIS A 51 12.56 -6.15 3.47
CA HIS A 51 12.63 -7.34 4.30
C HIS A 51 12.54 -8.63 3.48
N LYS A 52 13.57 -9.47 3.56
CA LYS A 52 13.69 -10.69 2.74
C LYS A 52 12.56 -11.70 2.93
N ALA A 53 11.97 -11.77 4.13
CA ALA A 53 10.85 -12.67 4.42
C ALA A 53 9.46 -12.08 4.09
N ALA A 54 9.40 -10.85 3.56
CA ALA A 54 8.14 -10.21 3.18
C ALA A 54 7.43 -10.98 2.05
N THR A 55 6.13 -10.76 1.92
CA THR A 55 5.36 -11.22 0.77
C THR A 55 5.86 -10.54 -0.51
N ILE A 56 5.96 -9.20 -0.51
CA ILE A 56 6.41 -8.44 -1.69
C ILE A 56 7.80 -8.85 -2.18
N SER A 57 8.72 -9.17 -1.27
CA SER A 57 10.09 -9.61 -1.60
C SER A 57 10.15 -10.97 -2.30
N ARG A 58 9.04 -11.73 -2.31
CA ARG A 58 8.95 -13.07 -2.91
C ARG A 58 7.97 -13.15 -4.07
N ALA A 59 7.03 -12.21 -4.20
CA ALA A 59 5.92 -12.23 -5.16
C ALA A 59 6.34 -12.30 -6.64
N PHE A 60 7.54 -11.81 -6.99
CA PHE A 60 8.07 -11.83 -8.37
C PHE A 60 9.40 -12.61 -8.45
N GLY A 61 9.55 -13.61 -7.58
CA GLY A 61 10.70 -14.51 -7.60
C GLY A 61 12.04 -13.77 -7.47
N PRO A 62 13.01 -13.98 -8.40
CA PRO A 62 14.32 -13.33 -8.33
C PRO A 62 14.28 -11.81 -8.39
N ILE A 63 13.34 -11.23 -9.13
CA ILE A 63 13.25 -9.77 -9.35
C ILE A 63 12.93 -9.08 -8.04
N SER A 64 11.90 -9.54 -7.33
CA SER A 64 11.52 -8.96 -6.03
C SER A 64 12.59 -9.16 -4.96
N ARG A 65 13.33 -10.29 -4.99
CA ARG A 65 14.44 -10.54 -4.06
C ARG A 65 15.62 -9.60 -4.30
N ALA A 66 15.97 -9.36 -5.56
CA ALA A 66 17.02 -8.43 -5.94
C ALA A 66 16.64 -7.00 -5.52
N LEU A 67 15.42 -6.59 -5.83
CA LEU A 67 14.89 -5.28 -5.46
C LEU A 67 14.88 -5.09 -3.94
N CYS A 68 14.45 -6.11 -3.18
CA CYS A 68 14.51 -6.10 -1.72
C CYS A 68 15.93 -5.85 -1.19
N GLY A 69 16.94 -6.51 -1.78
CA GLY A 69 18.34 -6.29 -1.41
C GLY A 69 18.85 -4.88 -1.72
N ILE A 70 18.37 -4.25 -2.80
CA ILE A 70 18.70 -2.87 -3.16
C ILE A 70 18.05 -1.90 -2.17
N VAL A 71 16.75 -2.06 -1.93
CA VAL A 71 15.96 -1.19 -1.06
C VAL A 71 16.43 -1.28 0.40
N ASP A 72 16.77 -2.47 0.91
CA ASP A 72 17.36 -2.64 2.24
C ASP A 72 18.69 -1.87 2.37
N LYS A 73 19.59 -2.00 1.40
CA LYS A 73 20.88 -1.27 1.39
C LYS A 73 20.69 0.24 1.31
N LEU A 74 19.79 0.71 0.44
CA LEU A 74 19.46 2.13 0.31
C LEU A 74 18.88 2.69 1.61
N SER A 75 17.91 2.00 2.19
CA SER A 75 17.25 2.36 3.44
C SER A 75 18.24 2.41 4.60
N TYR A 76 19.19 1.46 4.65
CA TYR A 76 20.26 1.45 5.63
C TYR A 76 21.28 2.57 5.43
N ALA A 77 21.64 2.88 4.18
CA ALA A 77 22.56 3.97 3.87
C ALA A 77 21.98 5.33 4.29
N ILE A 78 20.72 5.60 3.94
CA ILE A 78 20.03 6.83 4.34
C ILE A 78 19.85 6.90 5.86
N TYR A 79 19.57 5.77 6.50
CA TYR A 79 19.54 5.69 7.96
C TYR A 79 20.88 6.12 8.58
N LYS A 80 22.00 5.54 8.14
CA LYS A 80 23.33 5.90 8.65
C LYS A 80 23.68 7.35 8.39
N ALA A 81 23.35 7.87 7.22
CA ALA A 81 23.67 9.23 6.82
C ALA A 81 22.89 10.29 7.62
N THR A 82 21.67 9.96 8.09
CA THR A 82 20.76 10.94 8.69
C THR A 82 20.43 10.71 10.15
N LYS A 83 20.90 9.60 10.76
CA LYS A 83 20.64 9.31 12.17
C LYS A 83 21.24 10.37 13.11
N LYS A 84 20.51 10.68 14.17
CA LYS A 84 20.95 11.49 15.31
C LYS A 84 21.59 10.61 16.40
N PRO A 85 22.31 11.20 17.37
CA PRO A 85 22.89 10.46 18.50
C PRO A 85 21.89 9.64 19.32
N GLY A 86 20.62 10.07 19.40
CA GLY A 86 19.57 9.35 20.10
C GLY A 86 18.96 8.17 19.34
N ASP A 87 19.23 8.04 18.04
CA ASP A 87 18.70 6.95 17.22
C ASP A 87 19.42 5.63 17.53
N LYS A 88 18.67 4.52 17.52
CA LYS A 88 19.19 3.20 17.90
C LYS A 88 20.31 2.74 16.95
N ARG A 89 21.23 1.90 17.41
CA ARG A 89 22.14 1.21 16.47
C ARG A 89 21.33 0.16 15.69
N ARG A 90 21.54 0.07 14.38
CA ARG A 90 20.88 -0.89 13.47
C ARG A 90 21.92 -1.54 12.57
N THR A 91 21.61 -2.74 12.11
CA THR A 91 22.45 -3.55 11.21
C THR A 91 21.82 -3.81 9.84
N GLY A 92 20.64 -3.23 9.57
CA GLY A 92 19.91 -3.35 8.30
C GLY A 92 18.94 -2.19 8.10
N GLY A 93 18.37 -2.11 6.89
CA GLY A 93 17.46 -1.05 6.44
C GLY A 93 16.01 -1.29 6.81
N HIS A 94 15.64 -2.51 7.23
CA HIS A 94 14.25 -2.81 7.58
C HIS A 94 13.67 -1.81 8.59
N ARG A 95 12.49 -1.24 8.30
CA ARG A 95 11.82 -0.21 9.13
C ARG A 95 12.63 1.07 9.29
N THR A 96 13.19 1.53 8.17
CA THR A 96 13.76 2.88 8.03
C THR A 96 13.06 3.62 6.90
N LEU A 97 13.72 3.86 5.77
CA LEU A 97 13.27 4.78 4.72
C LEU A 97 11.88 4.42 4.17
N THR A 98 11.64 3.14 3.88
CA THR A 98 10.40 2.65 3.29
C THR A 98 9.18 2.84 4.17
N HIS A 99 9.40 2.95 5.48
CA HIS A 99 8.38 3.15 6.52
C HIS A 99 8.27 4.61 6.94
N THR A 100 8.19 5.50 5.94
CA THR A 100 8.08 6.96 6.14
C THR A 100 7.04 7.56 5.21
N TRP A 101 6.39 8.64 5.65
CA TRP A 101 5.43 9.36 4.80
C TRP A 101 6.11 9.90 3.54
N LEU A 102 7.38 10.32 3.65
CA LEU A 102 8.12 10.85 2.52
C LEU A 102 8.35 9.78 1.45
N TRP A 103 8.66 8.55 1.86
CA TRP A 103 8.77 7.44 0.90
C TRP A 103 7.42 7.12 0.27
N ALA A 104 6.34 7.05 1.05
CA ALA A 104 4.99 6.82 0.54
C ALA A 104 4.59 7.87 -0.52
N VAL A 105 4.81 9.16 -0.25
CA VAL A 105 4.56 10.25 -1.21
C VAL A 105 5.46 10.12 -2.44
N THR A 106 6.74 9.78 -2.25
CA THR A 106 7.69 9.64 -3.38
C THR A 106 7.27 8.52 -4.33
N ILE A 107 6.93 7.34 -3.81
CA ILE A 107 6.49 6.22 -4.66
C ILE A 107 5.12 6.49 -5.29
N GLY A 108 4.21 7.17 -4.59
CA GLY A 108 2.91 7.56 -5.14
C GLY A 108 3.04 8.58 -6.26
N ALA A 109 3.81 9.65 -6.05
CA ALA A 109 4.11 10.66 -7.07
C ALA A 109 4.82 10.03 -8.27
N GLY A 110 5.80 9.14 -8.03
CA GLY A 110 6.45 8.38 -9.09
C GLY A 110 5.49 7.48 -9.87
N THR A 111 4.51 6.85 -9.20
CA THR A 111 3.46 6.06 -9.85
C THR A 111 2.59 6.92 -10.77
N SER A 112 2.13 8.06 -10.28
CA SER A 112 1.34 9.02 -11.08
C SER A 112 2.12 9.56 -12.27
N ALA A 113 3.39 9.94 -12.08
CA ALA A 113 4.26 10.41 -13.16
C ALA A 113 4.50 9.31 -14.21
N LEU A 114 4.70 8.07 -13.78
CA LEU A 114 4.89 6.94 -14.68
C LEU A 114 3.61 6.65 -15.50
N ALA A 115 2.43 6.75 -14.89
CA ALA A 115 1.16 6.57 -15.58
C ALA A 115 0.98 7.58 -16.72
N ILE A 116 1.32 8.85 -16.49
CA ILE A 116 1.26 9.91 -17.51
C ILE A 116 2.30 9.65 -18.62
N VAL A 117 3.57 9.48 -18.25
CA VAL A 117 4.67 9.45 -19.24
C VAL A 117 4.71 8.14 -20.02
N GLY A 118 4.37 7.02 -19.39
CA GLY A 118 4.36 5.71 -20.04
C GLY A 118 3.00 5.30 -20.62
N GLY A 119 1.96 6.13 -20.47
CA GLY A 119 0.61 5.90 -20.96
C GLY A 119 0.06 4.52 -20.58
N ARG A 120 -0.65 3.89 -21.52
CA ARG A 120 -1.33 2.59 -21.31
C ARG A 120 -0.40 1.51 -20.76
N TRP A 121 0.83 1.39 -21.27
CA TRP A 121 1.74 0.32 -20.85
C TRP A 121 2.23 0.50 -19.41
N ALA A 122 2.46 1.74 -18.98
CA ALA A 122 2.74 2.04 -17.59
C ALA A 122 1.54 1.71 -16.68
N VAL A 123 0.33 2.12 -17.08
CA VAL A 123 -0.90 1.82 -16.33
C VAL A 123 -1.08 0.31 -16.17
N LEU A 124 -0.91 -0.47 -17.24
CA LEU A 124 -0.99 -1.93 -17.18
C LEU A 124 0.06 -2.52 -16.24
N ALA A 125 1.30 -2.03 -16.27
CA ALA A 125 2.36 -2.49 -15.37
C ALA A 125 2.05 -2.15 -13.90
N ILE A 126 1.59 -0.93 -13.62
CA ILE A 126 1.18 -0.48 -12.28
C ILE A 126 0.06 -1.37 -11.76
N LEU A 127 -1.00 -1.56 -12.54
CA LEU A 127 -2.13 -2.41 -12.17
C LEU A 127 -1.69 -3.85 -11.96
N PHE A 128 -0.91 -4.42 -12.88
CA PHE A 128 -0.39 -5.78 -12.77
C PHE A 128 0.36 -6.00 -11.45
N ILE A 129 1.32 -5.13 -11.13
CA ILE A 129 2.12 -5.24 -9.91
C ILE A 129 1.22 -5.21 -8.68
N HIS A 130 0.33 -4.22 -8.58
CA HIS A 130 -0.50 -4.07 -7.40
C HIS A 130 -1.57 -5.15 -7.29
N LEU A 131 -2.11 -5.66 -8.39
CA LEU A 131 -3.10 -6.75 -8.39
C LEU A 131 -2.47 -8.07 -7.94
N VAL A 132 -1.27 -8.40 -8.42
CA VAL A 132 -0.52 -9.56 -7.91
C VAL A 132 -0.30 -9.42 -6.40
N LEU A 133 0.15 -8.25 -5.94
CA LEU A 133 0.36 -8.00 -4.52
C LEU A 133 -0.94 -8.03 -3.69
N ALA A 134 -2.04 -7.54 -4.24
CA ALA A 134 -3.35 -7.61 -3.61
C ALA A 134 -3.83 -9.06 -3.49
N VAL A 135 -3.63 -9.90 -4.51
CA VAL A 135 -3.94 -11.33 -4.44
C VAL A 135 -3.07 -12.03 -3.39
N GLU A 136 -1.77 -11.79 -3.40
CA GLU A 136 -0.81 -12.32 -2.42
C GLU A 136 -1.11 -11.89 -0.97
N GLY A 137 -1.65 -10.69 -0.79
CA GLY A 137 -2.08 -10.16 0.50
C GLY A 137 -3.45 -10.66 0.93
N LEU A 138 -4.50 -10.29 0.20
CA LEU A 138 -5.91 -10.54 0.54
C LEU A 138 -6.25 -12.03 0.46
N LEU A 139 -5.78 -12.72 -0.58
CA LEU A 139 -6.06 -14.14 -0.83
C LEU A 139 -4.90 -15.05 -0.41
N TRP A 140 -4.07 -14.61 0.54
CA TRP A 140 -2.81 -15.26 0.91
C TRP A 140 -2.88 -16.77 1.15
N ARG A 141 -4.00 -17.29 1.69
CA ARG A 141 -4.17 -18.73 1.92
C ARG A 141 -4.25 -19.51 0.61
N ALA A 142 -4.98 -18.95 -0.36
CA ALA A 142 -5.10 -19.52 -1.71
C ALA A 142 -3.81 -19.27 -2.51
N ALA A 143 -3.25 -18.06 -2.44
CA ALA A 143 -2.01 -17.71 -3.14
C ALA A 143 -0.83 -18.62 -2.73
N ARG A 144 -0.67 -18.90 -1.43
CA ARG A 144 0.43 -19.75 -0.93
C ARG A 144 0.48 -21.18 -1.46
N VAL A 145 -0.66 -21.75 -1.85
CA VAL A 145 -0.74 -23.11 -2.40
C VAL A 145 -0.86 -23.10 -3.93
N SER A 146 -0.94 -21.92 -4.52
CA SER A 146 -1.06 -21.72 -5.96
C SER A 146 0.31 -21.57 -6.62
N SER A 147 0.34 -21.71 -7.95
CA SER A 147 1.52 -21.36 -8.75
C SER A 147 1.63 -19.84 -8.88
N ASP A 148 2.83 -19.29 -8.66
CA ASP A 148 3.14 -17.87 -8.89
C ASP A 148 2.69 -17.43 -10.30
N VAL A 149 2.88 -18.30 -11.31
CA VAL A 149 2.48 -18.02 -12.70
C VAL A 149 0.97 -17.84 -12.83
N LEU A 150 0.15 -18.61 -12.10
CA LEU A 150 -1.30 -18.45 -12.11
C LEU A 150 -1.72 -17.12 -11.46
N VAL A 151 -1.05 -16.73 -10.38
CA VAL A 151 -1.28 -15.43 -9.73
C VAL A 151 -0.90 -14.29 -10.69
N TRP A 152 0.22 -14.42 -11.41
CA TRP A 152 0.64 -13.44 -12.41
C TRP A 152 -0.33 -13.37 -13.59
N LEU A 153 -0.79 -14.51 -14.12
CA LEU A 153 -1.79 -14.52 -15.19
C LEU A 153 -3.09 -13.87 -14.73
N LEU A 154 -3.57 -14.19 -13.53
CA LEU A 154 -4.74 -13.53 -12.95
C LEU A 154 -4.53 -12.00 -12.83
N GLY A 155 -3.38 -11.57 -12.31
CA GLY A 155 -3.02 -10.17 -12.21
C GLY A 155 -2.97 -9.46 -13.56
N ALA A 156 -2.39 -10.11 -14.58
CA ALA A 156 -2.24 -9.55 -15.92
C ALA A 156 -3.59 -9.45 -16.65
N THR A 157 -4.40 -10.50 -16.62
CA THR A 157 -5.75 -10.49 -17.20
C THR A 157 -6.64 -9.47 -16.49
N SER A 158 -6.57 -9.40 -15.15
CA SER A 158 -7.32 -8.41 -14.37
C SER A 158 -6.86 -6.99 -14.69
N ALA A 159 -5.56 -6.74 -14.80
CA ALA A 159 -5.02 -5.43 -15.17
C ALA A 159 -5.51 -4.99 -16.55
N TRP A 160 -5.51 -5.89 -17.53
CA TRP A 160 -5.99 -5.62 -18.89
C TRP A 160 -7.47 -5.25 -18.91
N ILE A 161 -8.30 -6.05 -18.22
CA ILE A 161 -9.75 -5.82 -18.14
C ILE A 161 -10.04 -4.50 -17.40
N LEU A 162 -9.43 -4.28 -16.23
CA LEU A 162 -9.69 -3.11 -15.40
C LEU A 162 -9.22 -1.81 -16.07
N ALA A 163 -8.07 -1.82 -16.77
CA ALA A 163 -7.66 -0.68 -17.59
C ALA A 163 -8.70 -0.40 -18.70
N GLY A 164 -9.15 -1.44 -19.41
CA GLY A 164 -10.18 -1.28 -20.44
C GLY A 164 -11.52 -0.79 -19.90
N VAL A 165 -11.90 -1.14 -18.66
CA VAL A 165 -13.08 -0.60 -17.99
C VAL A 165 -12.86 0.86 -17.64
N LEU A 166 -11.72 1.23 -17.05
CA LEU A 166 -11.40 2.60 -16.67
C LEU A 166 -11.34 3.57 -17.86
N ASP A 167 -10.87 3.10 -19.03
CA ASP A 167 -10.81 3.88 -20.27
C ASP A 167 -12.19 4.25 -20.84
N GLN A 168 -13.26 3.57 -20.42
CA GLN A 168 -14.60 3.91 -20.90
C GLN A 168 -15.06 5.26 -20.32
N PRO A 169 -15.80 6.08 -21.11
CA PRO A 169 -16.29 7.38 -20.63
C PRO A 169 -17.06 7.26 -19.32
N GLY A 170 -16.66 8.05 -18.31
CA GLY A 170 -17.30 8.09 -16.99
C GLY A 170 -16.87 6.98 -16.01
N ASN A 171 -16.01 6.03 -16.42
CA ASN A 171 -15.55 4.95 -15.55
C ASN A 171 -14.30 5.30 -14.73
N GLY A 172 -13.56 6.34 -15.11
CA GLY A 172 -12.66 7.03 -14.19
C GLY A 172 -11.18 7.04 -14.56
N ALA A 173 -10.79 6.80 -15.81
CA ALA A 173 -9.45 7.17 -16.28
C ALA A 173 -9.12 8.65 -15.94
N ASP A 174 -10.10 9.55 -16.06
CA ASP A 174 -10.02 11.00 -15.80
C ASP A 174 -10.76 11.47 -14.53
N TRP A 175 -11.16 10.54 -13.63
CA TRP A 175 -12.09 10.81 -12.53
C TRP A 175 -11.77 12.06 -11.68
N LEU A 176 -10.51 12.22 -11.26
CA LEU A 176 -10.09 13.35 -10.41
C LEU A 176 -9.40 14.47 -11.20
N PHE A 177 -8.87 14.15 -12.36
CA PHE A 177 -8.06 15.03 -13.19
C PHE A 177 -8.56 14.95 -14.63
N THR A 178 -9.18 16.03 -15.10
CA THR A 178 -9.95 16.04 -16.35
C THR A 178 -9.25 16.76 -17.50
N ALA A 179 -8.09 17.39 -17.27
CA ALA A 179 -7.37 18.04 -18.35
C ALA A 179 -6.72 16.98 -19.26
N PRO A 180 -6.63 17.23 -20.58
CA PRO A 180 -6.02 16.29 -21.52
C PRO A 180 -4.60 15.88 -21.09
N GLY A 181 -4.30 14.58 -21.13
CA GLY A 181 -3.00 14.05 -20.73
C GLY A 181 -2.83 13.84 -19.21
N GLN A 182 -3.88 14.03 -18.41
CA GLN A 182 -3.89 13.73 -16.97
C GLN A 182 -4.61 12.42 -16.63
N GLU A 183 -4.95 11.63 -17.64
CA GLU A 183 -5.55 10.31 -17.45
C GLU A 183 -4.65 9.47 -16.53
N TYR A 184 -5.27 8.78 -15.57
CA TYR A 184 -4.60 7.94 -14.57
C TYR A 184 -3.65 8.66 -13.61
N LEU A 185 -3.60 10.01 -13.61
CA LEU A 185 -2.79 10.77 -12.66
C LEU A 185 -3.18 10.47 -11.20
N TRP A 186 -4.42 10.06 -10.95
CA TRP A 186 -4.91 9.69 -9.62
C TRP A 186 -4.36 8.35 -9.09
N LEU A 187 -3.75 7.49 -9.93
CA LEU A 187 -3.28 6.15 -9.52
C LEU A 187 -2.25 6.19 -8.39
N GLY A 188 -1.50 7.28 -8.23
CA GLY A 188 -0.58 7.46 -7.10
C GLY A 188 -1.28 7.63 -5.76
N LEU A 189 -2.51 8.14 -5.70
CA LEU A 189 -3.23 8.37 -4.45
C LEU A 189 -3.48 7.10 -3.63
N PRO A 190 -4.03 6.00 -4.19
CA PRO A 190 -4.15 4.75 -3.45
C PRO A 190 -2.78 4.15 -3.09
N VAL A 191 -1.72 4.41 -3.87
CA VAL A 191 -0.36 3.97 -3.52
C VAL A 191 0.15 4.68 -2.26
N VAL A 192 0.01 6.01 -2.20
CA VAL A 192 0.35 6.79 -1.00
C VAL A 192 -0.45 6.29 0.19
N LEU A 193 -1.77 6.15 0.03
CA LEU A 193 -2.65 5.73 1.13
C LEU A 193 -2.29 4.34 1.64
N GLY A 194 -2.07 3.37 0.74
CA GLY A 194 -1.72 2.00 1.12
C GLY A 194 -0.42 1.93 1.92
N ALA A 195 0.62 2.61 1.44
CA ALA A 195 1.91 2.67 2.15
C ALA A 195 1.80 3.37 3.52
N LEU A 196 1.04 4.48 3.61
CA LEU A 196 0.81 5.16 4.89
C LEU A 196 0.01 4.31 5.87
N VAL A 197 -1.02 3.60 5.41
CA VAL A 197 -1.85 2.73 6.26
C VAL A 197 -1.04 1.54 6.75
N HIS A 198 -0.13 1.00 5.94
CA HIS A 198 0.85 0.03 6.40
C HIS A 198 1.67 0.59 7.57
N ASP A 199 2.26 1.77 7.37
CA ASP A 199 3.12 2.42 8.35
C ASP A 199 2.39 2.73 9.65
N ILE A 200 1.14 3.20 9.57
CA ILE A 200 0.26 3.41 10.71
C ILE A 200 0.00 2.08 11.43
N GLY A 201 -0.29 1.01 10.68
CA GLY A 201 -0.44 -0.33 11.26
C GLY A 201 0.79 -0.77 12.03
N ASP A 202 1.97 -0.57 11.46
CA ASP A 202 3.25 -0.87 12.11
C ASP A 202 3.52 0.01 13.34
N ALA A 203 3.09 1.28 13.31
CA ALA A 203 3.18 2.20 14.44
C ALA A 203 2.35 1.76 15.65
N LEU A 204 1.22 1.09 15.42
CA LEU A 204 0.36 0.54 16.48
C LEU A 204 0.99 -0.68 17.18
N THR A 205 2.01 -1.30 16.57
CA THR A 205 2.71 -2.44 17.17
C THR A 205 3.74 -2.02 18.22
N ILE A 206 4.25 -3.00 18.98
CA ILE A 206 5.29 -2.78 20.00
C ILE A 206 6.52 -2.04 19.43
N SER A 207 6.89 -2.34 18.19
CA SER A 207 8.10 -1.78 17.57
C SER A 207 7.98 -0.29 17.24
N GLY A 208 6.76 0.19 16.97
CA GLY A 208 6.52 1.51 16.40
C GLY A 208 7.08 1.68 14.98
N CYS A 209 6.85 2.84 14.39
CA CYS A 209 7.22 3.13 13.00
C CYS A 209 7.76 4.57 12.87
N PRO A 210 8.87 4.82 12.13
CA PRO A 210 9.47 6.15 12.01
C PRO A 210 8.77 7.05 10.98
N ILE A 211 7.44 7.05 10.96
CA ILE A 211 6.61 7.68 9.92
C ILE A 211 7.05 9.12 9.64
N LEU A 212 7.27 9.93 10.69
CA LEU A 212 7.56 11.36 10.60
C LEU A 212 8.95 11.72 10.06
N TRP A 213 9.84 10.76 9.82
CA TRP A 213 11.13 11.06 9.20
C TRP A 213 10.91 11.87 7.91
N PRO A 214 11.66 12.97 7.67
CA PRO A 214 12.91 13.39 8.32
C PRO A 214 12.77 14.35 9.51
N ILE A 215 11.54 14.59 10.01
CA ILE A 215 11.27 15.55 11.10
C ILE A 215 11.72 14.94 12.45
N PRO A 216 12.65 15.59 13.18
CA PRO A 216 13.14 15.04 14.44
C PRO A 216 12.13 15.20 15.57
N VAL A 217 12.03 14.17 16.42
CA VAL A 217 11.28 14.19 17.68
C VAL A 217 12.28 14.08 18.82
N GLY A 218 12.56 15.20 19.49
CA GLY A 218 13.62 15.32 20.47
C GLY A 218 15.01 15.02 19.89
N ASN A 219 15.75 14.11 20.52
CA ASN A 219 17.10 13.72 20.08
C ASN A 219 17.13 12.60 19.02
N LYS A 220 15.97 12.19 18.48
CA LYS A 220 15.82 11.12 17.49
C LYS A 220 15.29 11.68 16.18
N ARG A 221 15.89 11.31 15.05
CA ARG A 221 15.31 11.59 13.72
C ARG A 221 14.47 10.42 13.22
N TRP A 222 14.79 9.22 13.66
CA TRP A 222 14.08 7.99 13.34
C TRP A 222 13.26 7.54 14.55
N TYR A 223 12.39 8.44 15.03
CA TYR A 223 11.58 8.19 16.22
C TYR A 223 10.46 7.19 15.93
N PRO A 224 10.41 6.02 16.59
CA PRO A 224 9.39 5.01 16.34
C PRO A 224 8.07 5.41 17.01
N ILE A 225 7.23 6.10 16.25
CA ILE A 225 5.91 6.55 16.69
C ILE A 225 5.06 5.32 17.01
N GLY A 226 4.25 5.47 18.05
CA GLY A 226 3.24 4.50 18.42
C GLY A 226 2.48 4.97 19.66
N PRO A 227 1.31 4.37 19.95
CA PRO A 227 0.48 4.73 21.09
C PRO A 227 1.19 4.43 22.42
N PRO A 228 0.60 4.81 23.58
CA PRO A 228 1.11 4.38 24.89
C PRO A 228 1.35 2.87 24.95
N LYS A 229 2.42 2.44 25.65
CA LYS A 229 2.86 1.03 25.68
C LYS A 229 1.74 0.00 25.95
N PRO A 230 0.76 0.24 26.85
CA PRO A 230 -0.31 -0.73 27.13
C PRO A 230 -1.26 -0.98 25.95
N MET A 231 -1.37 -0.04 25.01
CA MET A 231 -2.25 -0.16 23.84
C MET A 231 -1.59 -0.88 22.66
N ARG A 232 -0.29 -1.16 22.75
CA ARG A 232 0.47 -1.79 21.65
C ARG A 232 0.29 -3.29 21.67
N PHE A 233 0.14 -3.88 20.49
CA PHE A 233 0.04 -5.33 20.31
C PHE A 233 1.25 -5.87 19.54
N ARG A 234 1.44 -7.19 19.61
CA ARG A 234 2.43 -7.88 18.77
C ARG A 234 1.85 -8.10 17.39
N ALA A 235 2.65 -7.78 16.38
CA ALA A 235 2.47 -8.27 15.03
C ALA A 235 2.23 -9.79 15.04
N GLY A 236 1.09 -10.23 14.52
CA GLY A 236 0.72 -11.62 14.29
C GLY A 236 -0.01 -12.22 15.49
N SER A 237 -0.36 -11.36 16.45
CA SER A 237 -1.10 -11.76 17.64
C SER A 237 -2.54 -12.12 17.32
N TRP A 238 -3.18 -12.82 18.26
CA TRP A 238 -4.61 -13.11 18.22
C TRP A 238 -5.46 -11.84 18.04
N VAL A 239 -5.07 -10.70 18.63
CA VAL A 239 -5.79 -9.42 18.48
C VAL A 239 -5.86 -9.02 17.00
N GLU A 240 -4.74 -9.11 16.29
CA GLU A 240 -4.71 -8.75 14.88
C GLU A 240 -5.56 -9.69 14.02
N LEU A 241 -5.40 -11.01 14.22
CA LEU A 241 -6.06 -12.01 13.39
C LEU A 241 -7.56 -12.19 13.69
N LYS A 242 -7.98 -12.00 14.94
CA LYS A 242 -9.35 -12.26 15.40
C LYS A 242 -10.16 -11.01 15.72
N VAL A 243 -9.53 -9.84 15.81
CA VAL A 243 -10.22 -8.57 16.03
C VAL A 243 -10.00 -7.62 14.86
N LEU A 244 -8.75 -7.23 14.57
CA LEU A 244 -8.48 -6.21 13.57
C LEU A 244 -8.88 -6.64 12.15
N MET A 245 -8.49 -7.84 11.71
CA MET A 245 -8.86 -8.32 10.38
C MET A 245 -10.38 -8.41 10.17
N PRO A 246 -11.19 -9.02 11.08
CA PRO A 246 -12.65 -8.96 10.97
C PRO A 246 -13.21 -7.54 10.96
N VAL A 247 -12.67 -6.64 11.79
CA VAL A 247 -13.08 -5.22 11.79
C VAL A 247 -12.79 -4.57 10.44
N PHE A 248 -11.62 -4.80 9.83
CA PHE A 248 -11.32 -4.26 8.50
C PHE A 248 -12.21 -4.84 7.41
N MET A 249 -12.57 -6.13 7.48
CA MET A 249 -13.56 -6.72 6.55
C MET A 249 -14.93 -6.02 6.68
N LEU A 250 -15.40 -5.82 7.91
CA LEU A 250 -16.69 -5.15 8.16
C LEU A 250 -16.65 -3.69 7.71
N LEU A 251 -15.64 -2.94 8.14
CA LEU A 251 -15.48 -1.53 7.75
C LEU A 251 -15.28 -1.37 6.25
N GLY A 252 -14.53 -2.27 5.59
CA GLY A 252 -14.39 -2.29 4.15
C GLY A 252 -15.72 -2.56 3.44
N GLY A 253 -16.48 -3.56 3.90
CA GLY A 253 -17.80 -3.87 3.35
C GLY A 253 -18.81 -2.75 3.51
N VAL A 254 -18.92 -2.18 4.71
CA VAL A 254 -19.76 -1.02 5.02
C VAL A 254 -19.31 0.21 4.22
N GLY A 255 -18.02 0.48 4.20
CA GLY A 255 -17.44 1.59 3.43
C GLY A 255 -17.71 1.45 1.93
N GLY A 256 -17.59 0.25 1.37
CA GLY A 256 -17.93 -0.03 -0.02
C GLY A 256 -19.42 0.18 -0.31
N ALA A 257 -20.30 -0.30 0.57
CA ALA A 257 -21.75 -0.10 0.42
C ALA A 257 -22.14 1.38 0.48
N ALA A 258 -21.57 2.13 1.43
CA ALA A 258 -21.79 3.57 1.57
C ALA A 258 -21.20 4.35 0.38
N ALA A 259 -20.01 4.00 -0.10
CA ALA A 259 -19.38 4.63 -1.26
C ALA A 259 -20.20 4.45 -2.55
N LEU A 260 -20.98 3.37 -2.62
CA LEU A 260 -21.90 3.07 -3.72
C LEU A 260 -23.34 3.56 -3.47
N ASN A 261 -23.57 4.32 -2.38
CA ASN A 261 -24.87 4.84 -1.96
C ASN A 261 -25.96 3.77 -1.74
N TYR A 262 -25.58 2.58 -1.29
CA TYR A 262 -26.55 1.55 -0.88
C TYR A 262 -27.05 1.72 0.56
N ILE A 263 -26.29 2.43 1.41
CA ILE A 263 -26.59 2.74 2.83
C ILE A 263 -26.12 4.14 3.19
#